data_AF-A0A978SK05-F1
#
_entry.id   AF-A0A978SK05-F1
#
_cell.length_a   1.000
_cell.length_b   1.000
_cell.length_c   1.000
_cell.angle_alpha   90.00
_cell.angle_beta   90.00
_cell.angle_gamma   90.00
#
_symmetry.space_group_name_H-M   'P 1'
#
loop_
_entity.id
_entity.type
_entity.pdbx_description
1 polymer ?
#
loop_
_entity_poly.entity_id
_entity_poly.type
_entity_poly.pdbx_seq_one_letter_code
_entity_poly.pdbx_strand_id
1 'polypeptide(L)'
;MLSLIKSLSLQNQGSASLTTEIQSSIVPNSALDTSIKLNKSSNSGPVKVTSPKAHVGGRSQAEWADKWWKENALIPASSNPTVTEQPFEQYGPVQFLAGVAGSGSAERNITISTGTHLYVPVITQVVDNYGFDPAWSEQDSRDAANAIVDTVTSQFFNSVTSRGETSLISNWENYRQSSKPGGFSYVAGEDNVLGYEPGVPIDYAVQDGYWVMLNPLRPGDYTFHFGATGDYSKMKVDQNGNGIEGDTLGEQLIQDVIDFFAENPQYSSTFYQDITYHVTVVPQSKMPTQNLDISALASV
;
A
#
# COMPACT_ATOMS: atom_id res chain seq x y z
N MET A 1 19.09 -4.83 -2.14
CA MET A 1 19.20 -4.28 -3.51
C MET A 1 18.23 -4.97 -4.44
N LEU A 2 18.06 -6.30 -4.34
CA LEU A 2 17.13 -7.10 -5.15
C LEU A 2 15.64 -6.72 -5.02
N SER A 3 15.12 -6.34 -3.85
CA SER A 3 13.70 -5.92 -3.74
C SER A 3 13.42 -4.57 -4.37
N LEU A 4 14.36 -3.62 -4.21
CA LEU A 4 14.31 -2.32 -4.85
C LEU A 4 14.56 -2.45 -6.36
N ILE A 5 15.59 -3.20 -6.79
CA ILE A 5 15.84 -3.53 -8.21
C ILE A 5 14.66 -4.30 -8.82
N LYS A 6 14.01 -5.20 -8.09
CA LYS A 6 12.83 -5.93 -8.60
C LYS A 6 11.60 -5.03 -8.63
N SER A 7 11.42 -4.13 -7.66
CA SER A 7 10.43 -3.05 -7.74
C SER A 7 10.65 -2.18 -8.98
N LEU A 8 11.89 -1.74 -9.20
CA LEU A 8 12.34 -1.00 -10.38
C LEU A 8 12.19 -1.81 -11.69
N SER A 9 12.38 -3.13 -11.64
CA SER A 9 12.19 -4.03 -12.78
C SER A 9 10.71 -4.27 -13.12
N LEU A 10 9.84 -4.38 -12.11
CA LEU A 10 8.39 -4.52 -12.28
C LEU A 10 7.76 -3.24 -12.82
N GLN A 11 8.28 -2.05 -12.45
CA GLN A 11 7.87 -0.76 -13.03
C GLN A 11 8.01 -0.73 -14.57
N ASN A 12 9.01 -1.41 -15.11
CA ASN A 12 9.28 -1.43 -16.57
C ASN A 12 8.40 -2.42 -17.35
N GLN A 13 7.70 -3.35 -16.69
CA GLN A 13 6.73 -4.23 -17.36
C GLN A 13 5.37 -3.53 -17.58
N GLY A 14 5.07 -2.47 -16.82
CA GLY A 14 3.84 -1.69 -16.91
C GLY A 14 3.89 -0.45 -17.82
N SER A 15 5.06 -0.11 -18.37
CA SER A 15 5.25 1.11 -19.20
C SER A 15 4.81 0.95 -20.66
N ALA A 16 4.38 -0.24 -21.07
CA ALA A 16 3.78 -0.45 -22.37
C ALA A 16 2.32 0.06 -22.38
N SER A 17 2.15 1.32 -22.83
CA SER A 17 0.91 1.91 -23.41
C SER A 17 0.21 2.98 -22.57
N LEU A 18 0.83 4.14 -22.33
CA LEU A 18 0.11 5.38 -21.97
C LEU A 18 0.76 6.63 -22.57
N THR A 19 0.77 6.71 -23.91
CA THR A 19 0.92 8.02 -24.58
C THR A 19 -0.46 8.64 -24.74
N THR A 20 -0.67 9.82 -24.14
CA THR A 20 -1.62 10.90 -24.54
C THR A 20 -2.98 11.05 -23.81
N GLU A 21 -3.40 10.23 -22.85
CA GLU A 21 -4.76 10.40 -22.25
C GLU A 21 -4.84 11.05 -20.84
N ILE A 22 -3.73 11.25 -20.11
CA ILE A 22 -3.80 11.75 -18.72
C ILE A 22 -3.86 13.31 -18.63
N GLN A 23 -3.73 14.05 -19.74
CA GLN A 23 -3.77 15.52 -19.67
C GLN A 23 -5.17 16.15 -19.60
N SER A 24 -6.28 15.40 -19.63
CA SER A 24 -7.64 15.99 -19.76
C SER A 24 -8.56 15.88 -18.55
N SER A 25 -8.17 15.27 -17.42
CA SER A 25 -9.07 15.10 -16.26
C SER A 25 -8.76 15.95 -15.02
N ILE A 26 -7.82 16.91 -15.12
CA ILE A 26 -7.65 17.93 -14.07
C ILE A 26 -8.82 18.92 -14.19
N VAL A 27 -9.89 18.69 -13.42
CA VAL A 27 -10.93 19.71 -13.23
C VAL A 27 -10.30 20.89 -12.49
N PRO A 28 -10.23 22.10 -13.08
CA PRO A 28 -9.75 23.28 -12.37
C PRO A 28 -10.70 23.60 -11.23
N ASN A 29 -10.12 23.89 -10.08
CA ASN A 29 -10.81 24.29 -8.87
C ASN A 29 -11.37 25.72 -9.03
N SER A 30 -12.49 25.88 -9.76
CA SER A 30 -13.23 27.15 -9.83
C SER A 30 -14.62 26.99 -10.46
N ALA A 31 -15.62 26.58 -9.67
CA ALA A 31 -17.02 27.03 -9.79
C ALA A 31 -17.86 26.42 -8.67
N LEU A 32 -18.00 27.14 -7.56
CA LEU A 32 -19.19 27.04 -6.71
C LEU A 32 -20.36 27.60 -7.52
N ASP A 33 -21.18 26.73 -8.11
CA ASP A 33 -22.51 27.12 -8.59
C ASP A 33 -23.58 26.52 -7.68
N THR A 34 -24.18 27.42 -6.91
CA THR A 34 -25.35 27.22 -6.09
C THR A 34 -26.58 26.97 -6.96
N SER A 35 -27.04 25.72 -7.08
CA SER A 35 -28.47 25.35 -6.97
C SER A 35 -28.78 23.95 -7.53
N ILE A 36 -28.82 22.92 -6.66
CA ILE A 36 -29.74 21.80 -6.84
C ILE A 36 -30.37 21.46 -5.49
N LYS A 37 -31.64 21.80 -5.33
CA LYS A 37 -32.49 21.23 -4.29
C LYS A 37 -32.90 19.83 -4.75
N LEU A 38 -32.42 18.80 -4.07
CA LEU A 38 -33.13 17.51 -3.98
C LEU A 38 -33.17 17.07 -2.52
N ASN A 39 -34.37 17.16 -1.95
CA ASN A 39 -34.70 16.50 -0.69
C ASN A 39 -34.73 14.99 -0.91
N LYS A 40 -33.70 14.30 -0.45
CA LYS A 40 -33.81 12.96 0.12
C LYS A 40 -32.95 12.98 1.38
N SER A 41 -33.56 12.69 2.53
CA SER A 41 -32.83 12.44 3.77
C SER A 41 -31.85 11.29 3.53
N SER A 42 -30.57 11.63 3.30
CA SER A 42 -29.49 10.68 3.08
C SER A 42 -29.02 10.17 4.45
N ASN A 43 -29.29 8.90 4.72
CA ASN A 43 -28.87 8.24 5.96
C ASN A 43 -27.45 7.62 5.81
N SER A 44 -26.63 8.09 4.88
CA SER A 44 -25.22 7.72 4.73
C SER A 44 -24.37 8.93 5.04
N GLY A 45 -23.95 9.06 6.30
CA GLY A 45 -22.92 10.02 6.66
C GLY A 45 -21.59 9.71 5.96
N PRO A 46 -20.63 10.65 5.98
CA PRO A 46 -19.32 10.46 5.35
C PRO A 46 -18.64 9.19 5.88
N VAL A 47 -17.92 8.50 5.00
CA VAL A 47 -17.05 7.39 5.39
C VAL A 47 -16.05 7.90 6.42
N LYS A 48 -15.99 7.22 7.56
CA LYS A 48 -15.14 7.64 8.67
C LYS A 48 -13.83 6.88 8.64
N VAL A 49 -12.74 7.63 8.77
CA VAL A 49 -11.41 7.07 8.95
C VAL A 49 -11.13 6.91 10.45
N THR A 50 -10.49 5.81 10.80
CA THR A 50 -9.96 5.55 12.14
C THR A 50 -8.78 6.50 12.39
N SER A 51 -8.67 7.10 13.57
CA SER A 51 -7.51 7.95 13.90
C SER A 51 -6.19 7.20 13.65
N PRO A 52 -5.15 7.85 13.08
CA PRO A 52 -3.87 7.22 12.76
C PRO A 52 -3.11 6.72 13.99
N LYS A 53 -3.46 7.19 15.20
CA LYS A 53 -2.89 6.73 16.48
C LYS A 53 -3.76 5.71 17.21
N ALA A 54 -4.96 5.43 16.71
CA ALA A 54 -5.85 4.47 17.35
C ALA A 54 -5.40 3.03 17.10
N HIS A 55 -5.84 2.15 17.98
CA HIS A 55 -5.64 0.71 17.84
C HIS A 55 -6.93 0.07 17.33
N VAL A 56 -6.79 -0.95 16.49
CA VAL A 56 -7.90 -1.78 15.99
C VAL A 56 -7.53 -3.23 16.24
N GLY A 57 -8.43 -3.99 16.88
CA GLY A 57 -8.13 -5.39 17.25
C GLY A 57 -6.90 -5.56 18.15
N GLY A 58 -6.56 -4.54 18.96
CA GLY A 58 -5.39 -4.55 19.84
C GLY A 58 -4.05 -4.21 19.18
N ARG A 59 -4.03 -3.89 17.88
CA ARG A 59 -2.81 -3.49 17.13
C ARG A 59 -2.86 -2.02 16.73
N SER A 60 -1.72 -1.34 16.77
CA SER A 60 -1.58 0.00 16.20
C SER A 60 -1.65 -0.04 14.68
N GLN A 61 -1.86 1.10 14.03
CA GLN A 61 -1.86 1.20 12.57
C GLN A 61 -0.54 0.68 11.97
N ALA A 62 0.61 1.13 12.45
CA ALA A 62 1.92 0.60 12.04
C ALA A 62 2.05 -0.93 12.17
N GLU A 63 1.52 -1.55 13.22
CA GLU A 63 1.57 -3.01 13.39
C GLU A 63 0.67 -3.75 12.40
N TRP A 64 -0.41 -3.10 11.91
CA TRP A 64 -1.21 -3.61 10.81
C TRP A 64 -0.47 -3.51 9.48
N ALA A 65 0.30 -2.43 9.24
CA ALA A 65 1.15 -2.30 8.05
C ALA A 65 2.27 -3.33 8.04
N ASP A 66 2.94 -3.55 9.17
CA ASP A 66 3.94 -4.63 9.30
C ASP A 66 3.29 -5.98 8.98
N LYS A 67 2.11 -6.27 9.54
CA LYS A 67 1.38 -7.51 9.25
C LYS A 67 1.01 -7.61 7.77
N TRP A 68 0.55 -6.55 7.13
CA TRP A 68 0.22 -6.56 5.70
C TRP A 68 1.43 -7.02 4.86
N TRP A 69 2.61 -6.47 5.12
CA TRP A 69 3.84 -6.85 4.42
C TRP A 69 4.25 -8.29 4.70
N LYS A 70 4.08 -8.77 5.94
CA LYS A 70 4.32 -10.19 6.27
C LYS A 70 3.43 -11.12 5.44
N GLU A 71 2.14 -10.85 5.38
CA GLU A 71 1.22 -11.68 4.59
C GLU A 71 1.54 -11.59 3.10
N ASN A 72 1.85 -10.39 2.61
CA ASN A 72 2.23 -10.19 1.22
C ASN A 72 3.49 -11.00 0.83
N ALA A 73 4.48 -11.09 1.72
CA ALA A 73 5.70 -11.86 1.50
C ALA A 73 5.51 -13.38 1.64
N LEU A 74 4.44 -13.83 2.30
CA LEU A 74 4.12 -15.25 2.48
C LEU A 74 3.30 -15.82 1.32
N ILE A 75 2.43 -15.01 0.70
CA ILE A 75 1.52 -15.50 -0.33
C ILE A 75 2.27 -15.67 -1.67
N PRO A 76 2.20 -16.85 -2.31
CA PRO A 76 2.78 -17.08 -3.63
C PRO A 76 2.23 -16.13 -4.69
N ALA A 77 3.07 -15.71 -5.63
CA ALA A 77 2.71 -14.75 -6.68
C ALA A 77 1.48 -15.17 -7.49
N SER A 78 1.27 -16.47 -7.72
CA SER A 78 0.10 -16.99 -8.46
C SER A 78 -1.25 -16.72 -7.79
N SER A 79 -1.27 -16.40 -6.49
CA SER A 79 -2.47 -16.11 -5.70
C SER A 79 -2.37 -14.81 -4.91
N ASN A 80 -1.29 -14.04 -5.10
CA ASN A 80 -1.04 -12.87 -4.28
C ASN A 80 -1.95 -11.69 -4.70
N PRO A 81 -2.67 -11.05 -3.76
CA PRO A 81 -3.59 -9.94 -4.06
C PRO A 81 -2.98 -8.71 -4.75
N THR A 82 -1.66 -8.49 -4.64
CA THR A 82 -0.99 -7.34 -5.27
C THR A 82 -0.70 -7.55 -6.76
N VAL A 83 -0.80 -8.78 -7.25
CA VAL A 83 -0.56 -9.16 -8.65
C VAL A 83 -1.73 -9.92 -9.29
N THR A 84 -2.69 -10.38 -8.49
CA THR A 84 -3.91 -11.06 -8.94
C THR A 84 -5.17 -10.28 -8.53
N GLU A 85 -6.34 -10.77 -8.93
CA GLU A 85 -7.65 -10.25 -8.50
C GLU A 85 -8.14 -10.85 -7.17
N GLN A 86 -7.41 -11.82 -6.59
CA GLN A 86 -7.82 -12.46 -5.34
C GLN A 86 -7.67 -11.48 -4.16
N PRO A 87 -8.63 -11.41 -3.23
CA PRO A 87 -8.48 -10.58 -2.04
C PRO A 87 -7.54 -11.25 -1.03
N PHE A 88 -6.97 -10.46 -0.12
CA PHE A 88 -6.38 -11.01 1.09
C PHE A 88 -7.45 -11.73 1.93
N GLU A 89 -7.03 -12.69 2.74
CA GLU A 89 -7.87 -13.18 3.83
C GLU A 89 -8.17 -12.07 4.85
N GLN A 90 -9.27 -12.23 5.59
CA GLN A 90 -9.60 -11.33 6.69
C GLN A 90 -8.84 -11.72 7.95
N TYR A 91 -8.21 -10.75 8.60
CA TYR A 91 -7.45 -10.94 9.84
C TYR A 91 -8.18 -10.32 11.03
N GLY A 92 -8.92 -11.14 11.76
CA GLY A 92 -9.73 -10.68 12.90
C GLY A 92 -10.75 -9.63 12.42
N PRO A 93 -10.77 -8.40 12.97
CA PRO A 93 -11.71 -7.37 12.56
C PRO A 93 -11.29 -6.60 11.29
N VAL A 94 -10.15 -6.94 10.67
CA VAL A 94 -9.55 -6.15 9.57
C VAL A 94 -9.48 -6.96 8.28
N GLN A 95 -9.96 -6.37 7.19
CA GLN A 95 -9.73 -6.80 5.82
C GLN A 95 -8.64 -5.93 5.20
N PHE A 96 -7.60 -6.55 4.68
CA PHE A 96 -6.59 -5.85 3.89
C PHE A 96 -7.08 -5.62 2.47
N LEU A 97 -6.85 -4.42 1.95
CA LEU A 97 -6.86 -4.15 0.52
C LEU A 97 -5.45 -4.31 -0.04
N ALA A 98 -5.35 -4.59 -1.33
CA ALA A 98 -4.10 -4.67 -2.06
C ALA A 98 -3.83 -3.40 -2.87
N GLY A 99 -2.58 -2.93 -2.86
CA GLY A 99 -2.07 -2.00 -3.88
C GLY A 99 -1.73 -2.74 -5.18
N VAL A 100 -0.78 -2.22 -5.94
CA VAL A 100 -0.09 -2.96 -7.01
C VAL A 100 1.37 -3.18 -6.65
N ALA A 101 1.97 -4.26 -7.15
CA ALA A 101 3.42 -4.44 -7.04
C ALA A 101 4.15 -3.42 -7.94
N GLY A 102 5.08 -2.63 -7.37
CA GLY A 102 5.83 -1.61 -8.12
C GLY A 102 5.00 -0.35 -8.39
N SER A 103 4.99 0.12 -9.64
CA SER A 103 4.14 1.22 -10.09
C SER A 103 3.03 0.71 -11.00
N GLY A 104 1.85 1.31 -10.92
CA GLY A 104 0.78 1.03 -11.86
C GLY A 104 -0.60 1.34 -11.33
N SER A 105 -1.58 0.84 -12.06
CA SER A 105 -2.99 0.92 -11.70
C SER A 105 -3.65 -0.44 -11.69
N ALA A 106 -4.75 -0.56 -10.96
CA ALA A 106 -5.58 -1.75 -10.99
C ALA A 106 -6.99 -1.47 -10.46
N GLU A 107 -7.93 -2.25 -10.96
CA GLU A 107 -9.33 -2.25 -10.52
C GLU A 107 -9.64 -3.59 -9.87
N ARG A 108 -10.23 -3.55 -8.66
CA ARG A 108 -10.47 -4.74 -7.84
C ARG A 108 -11.86 -4.75 -7.26
N ASN A 109 -12.32 -5.96 -6.95
CA ASN A 109 -13.65 -6.19 -6.39
C ASN A 109 -13.52 -7.03 -5.12
N ILE A 110 -14.26 -6.68 -4.08
CA ILE A 110 -14.31 -7.46 -2.85
C ILE A 110 -15.69 -7.36 -2.19
N THR A 111 -16.14 -8.47 -1.60
CA THR A 111 -17.30 -8.50 -0.71
C THR A 111 -16.83 -8.71 0.73
N ILE A 112 -17.27 -7.84 1.64
CA ILE A 112 -16.93 -7.92 3.07
C ILE A 112 -18.20 -7.93 3.93
N SER A 113 -18.06 -8.43 5.16
CA SER A 113 -19.14 -8.36 6.14
C SER A 113 -19.21 -6.99 6.83
N THR A 114 -20.41 -6.61 7.28
CA THR A 114 -20.58 -5.53 8.26
C THR A 114 -19.74 -5.78 9.51
N GLY A 115 -19.17 -4.73 10.09
CA GLY A 115 -18.30 -4.82 11.27
C GLY A 115 -16.81 -4.97 10.93
N THR A 116 -16.47 -5.18 9.65
CA THR A 116 -15.09 -5.28 9.17
C THR A 116 -14.50 -3.89 8.90
N HIS A 117 -13.33 -3.62 9.47
CA HIS A 117 -12.48 -2.50 9.10
C HIS A 117 -11.75 -2.80 7.79
N LEU A 118 -11.54 -1.79 6.95
CA LEU A 118 -10.70 -1.91 5.74
C LEU A 118 -9.38 -1.22 5.97
N TYR A 119 -8.28 -1.89 5.68
CA TYR A 119 -6.95 -1.31 5.77
C TYR A 119 -6.33 -1.16 4.39
N VAL A 120 -6.04 0.09 4.03
CA VAL A 120 -5.70 0.51 2.67
C VAL A 120 -4.21 0.90 2.61
N PRO A 121 -3.40 0.24 1.76
CA PRO A 121 -2.07 0.70 1.38
C PRO A 121 -2.18 1.81 0.33
N VAL A 122 -2.22 3.09 0.74
CA VAL A 122 -2.33 4.21 -0.23
C VAL A 122 -1.09 4.26 -1.11
N ILE A 123 0.07 4.25 -0.46
CA ILE A 123 1.38 4.02 -1.05
C ILE A 123 2.33 3.61 0.06
N THR A 124 3.08 2.54 -0.16
CA THR A 124 3.94 1.96 0.87
C THR A 124 5.12 1.26 0.25
N GLN A 125 6.19 1.16 1.03
CA GLN A 125 7.40 0.43 0.71
C GLN A 125 7.84 -0.39 1.93
N VAL A 126 8.55 -1.48 1.67
CA VAL A 126 9.36 -2.19 2.66
C VAL A 126 10.81 -2.21 2.22
N VAL A 127 11.73 -2.06 3.17
CA VAL A 127 13.16 -2.34 2.99
C VAL A 127 13.58 -3.31 4.08
N ASP A 128 14.43 -4.27 3.74
CA ASP A 128 14.90 -5.31 4.64
C ASP A 128 16.34 -5.71 4.32
N ASN A 129 16.87 -6.69 5.07
CA ASN A 129 18.25 -7.14 4.95
C ASN A 129 18.48 -8.25 3.90
N TYR A 130 17.47 -8.60 3.09
CA TYR A 130 17.63 -9.69 2.12
C TYR A 130 18.67 -9.35 1.03
N GLY A 131 19.71 -10.19 0.94
CA GLY A 131 20.77 -10.04 -0.06
C GLY A 131 21.64 -8.80 0.12
N PHE A 132 21.70 -8.24 1.33
CA PHE A 132 22.57 -7.12 1.69
C PHE A 132 23.80 -7.59 2.50
N ASP A 133 24.72 -6.65 2.77
CA ASP A 133 25.91 -6.89 3.60
C ASP A 133 25.52 -7.45 4.98
N PRO A 134 26.25 -8.42 5.55
CA PRO A 134 26.00 -8.91 6.91
C PRO A 134 26.02 -7.84 8.01
N ALA A 135 26.66 -6.70 7.78
CA ALA A 135 26.65 -5.53 8.67
C ALA A 135 25.39 -4.66 8.52
N TRP A 136 24.50 -4.96 7.56
CA TRP A 136 23.22 -4.27 7.39
C TRP A 136 22.39 -4.36 8.66
N SER A 137 21.94 -3.21 9.12
CA SER A 137 21.18 -3.04 10.36
C SER A 137 19.72 -2.71 10.10
N GLU A 138 18.90 -2.78 11.14
CA GLU A 138 17.53 -2.26 11.10
C GLU A 138 17.48 -0.76 10.80
N GLN A 139 18.47 0.01 11.27
CA GLN A 139 18.54 1.44 11.00
C GLN A 139 18.79 1.70 9.50
N ASP A 140 19.62 0.89 8.83
CA ASP A 140 19.84 1.01 7.39
C ASP A 140 18.54 0.76 6.59
N SER A 141 17.75 -0.25 6.98
CA SER A 141 16.41 -0.48 6.39
C SER A 141 15.49 0.71 6.61
N ARG A 142 15.51 1.30 7.82
CA ARG A 142 14.67 2.43 8.18
C ARG A 142 15.01 3.68 7.39
N ASP A 143 16.29 4.01 7.30
CA ASP A 143 16.76 5.18 6.57
C ASP A 143 16.40 5.08 5.09
N ALA A 144 16.60 3.91 4.48
CA ALA A 144 16.20 3.67 3.09
C ALA A 144 14.68 3.71 2.88
N ALA A 145 13.88 3.10 3.76
CA ALA A 145 12.42 3.15 3.67
C ALA A 145 11.88 4.59 3.81
N ASN A 146 12.44 5.35 4.77
CA ASN A 146 12.10 6.75 4.99
C ASN A 146 12.43 7.60 3.77
N ALA A 147 13.65 7.46 3.23
CA ALA A 147 14.12 8.21 2.07
C ALA A 147 13.19 8.03 0.88
N ILE A 148 12.72 6.80 0.62
CA ILE A 148 11.77 6.51 -0.47
C ILE A 148 10.44 7.23 -0.23
N VAL A 149 9.84 7.08 0.96
CA VAL A 149 8.51 7.66 1.24
C VAL A 149 8.55 9.18 1.32
N ASP A 150 9.68 9.77 1.71
CA ASP A 150 9.90 11.22 1.69
C ASP A 150 9.83 11.82 0.28
N THR A 151 10.01 10.99 -0.77
CA THR A 151 9.89 11.44 -2.17
C THR A 151 8.45 11.50 -2.68
N VAL A 152 7.47 11.04 -1.90
CA VAL A 152 6.07 11.04 -2.33
C VAL A 152 5.60 12.49 -2.50
N THR A 153 5.28 12.85 -3.75
CA THR A 153 5.05 14.23 -4.20
C THR A 153 3.57 14.59 -4.27
N SER A 154 2.71 13.62 -4.56
CA SER A 154 1.27 13.80 -4.57
C SER A 154 0.63 12.54 -4.00
N GLN A 155 -0.46 12.70 -3.26
CA GLN A 155 -1.18 11.55 -2.74
C GLN A 155 -2.67 11.83 -2.85
N PHE A 156 -3.38 10.80 -3.20
CA PHE A 156 -4.81 10.82 -3.38
C PHE A 156 -5.37 9.53 -2.81
N PHE A 157 -5.67 9.49 -1.51
CA PHE A 157 -6.89 8.76 -1.10
C PHE A 157 -8.06 9.73 -1.28
N ASN A 158 -8.29 10.12 -2.53
CA ASN A 158 -9.05 11.35 -2.78
C ASN A 158 -10.54 11.11 -2.69
N SER A 159 -11.05 9.89 -2.84
CA SER A 159 -12.50 9.74 -2.95
C SER A 159 -13.03 8.37 -2.55
N VAL A 160 -14.19 8.42 -1.91
CA VAL A 160 -15.11 7.30 -1.81
C VAL A 160 -16.45 7.73 -2.35
N THR A 161 -16.98 6.93 -3.28
CA THR A 161 -18.29 7.12 -3.87
C THR A 161 -19.24 6.06 -3.32
N SER A 162 -20.40 6.49 -2.84
CA SER A 162 -21.50 5.60 -2.44
C SER A 162 -22.81 6.24 -2.85
N ARG A 163 -23.69 5.48 -3.52
CA ARG A 163 -25.01 5.94 -3.98
C ARG A 163 -24.96 7.23 -4.82
N GLY A 164 -23.88 7.41 -5.58
CA GLY A 164 -23.67 8.58 -6.45
C GLY A 164 -23.14 9.83 -5.72
N GLU A 165 -22.86 9.76 -4.42
CA GLU A 165 -22.21 10.84 -3.67
C GLU A 165 -20.74 10.50 -3.42
N THR A 166 -19.86 11.43 -3.79
CA THR A 166 -18.41 11.30 -3.60
C THR A 166 -17.95 12.16 -2.42
N SER A 167 -17.27 11.54 -1.45
CA SER A 167 -16.64 12.20 -0.32
C SER A 167 -15.13 12.14 -0.43
N LEU A 168 -14.44 13.25 -0.20
CA LEU A 168 -12.98 13.25 -0.09
C LEU A 168 -12.54 12.89 1.33
N ILE A 169 -11.40 12.22 1.45
CA ILE A 169 -10.75 11.99 2.75
C ILE A 169 -9.65 13.04 2.93
N SER A 170 -9.88 13.95 3.87
CA SER A 170 -8.93 15.01 4.21
C SER A 170 -7.94 14.58 5.30
N ASN A 171 -6.84 15.33 5.42
CA ASN A 171 -5.80 15.19 6.43
C ASN A 171 -5.06 13.84 6.41
N TRP A 172 -5.00 13.19 5.24
CA TRP A 172 -4.34 11.90 5.06
C TRP A 172 -2.82 11.98 5.32
N GLU A 173 -2.22 13.16 5.27
CA GLU A 173 -0.80 13.37 5.57
C GLU A 173 -0.43 12.95 7.00
N ASN A 174 -1.41 12.90 7.90
CA ASN A 174 -1.25 12.41 9.27
C ASN A 174 -1.29 10.87 9.38
N TYR A 175 -1.42 10.16 8.26
CA TYR A 175 -1.59 8.71 8.20
C TYR A 175 -0.34 7.97 7.73
N ARG A 176 0.80 8.64 7.64
CA ARG A 176 2.08 7.95 7.49
C ARG A 176 2.28 6.99 8.66
N GLN A 177 2.54 5.72 8.37
CA GLN A 177 2.88 4.69 9.33
C GLN A 177 4.25 4.14 8.98
N SER A 178 5.07 3.98 10.01
CA SER A 178 6.41 3.40 9.93
C SER A 178 6.52 2.30 10.98
N SER A 179 7.27 1.24 10.71
CA SER A 179 7.52 0.20 11.70
C SER A 179 8.11 0.80 12.99
N LYS A 180 7.75 0.25 14.15
CA LYS A 180 8.34 0.67 15.43
C LYS A 180 9.85 0.36 15.48
N PRO A 181 10.63 0.99 16.38
CA PRO A 181 12.05 0.64 16.57
C PRO A 181 12.24 -0.86 16.74
N GLY A 182 13.25 -1.42 16.07
CA GLY A 182 13.47 -2.87 15.99
C GLY A 182 12.78 -3.56 14.80
N GLY A 183 12.01 -2.82 13.99
CA GLY A 183 11.42 -3.33 12.75
C GLY A 183 10.48 -4.52 12.97
N PHE A 184 10.40 -5.38 11.96
CA PHE A 184 9.73 -6.66 12.05
C PHE A 184 10.47 -7.74 11.28
N SER A 185 10.20 -8.99 11.67
CA SER A 185 10.78 -10.17 11.02
C SER A 185 9.72 -11.02 10.34
N TYR A 186 10.10 -11.69 9.26
CA TYR A 186 9.25 -12.63 8.52
C TYR A 186 10.10 -13.69 7.80
N VAL A 187 9.43 -14.71 7.27
CA VAL A 187 10.06 -15.73 6.43
C VAL A 187 9.42 -15.63 5.06
N ALA A 188 10.24 -15.61 4.01
CA ALA A 188 9.73 -15.55 2.65
C ALA A 188 8.96 -16.83 2.29
N GLY A 189 7.76 -16.68 1.74
CA GLY A 189 6.95 -17.80 1.24
C GLY A 189 7.48 -18.37 -0.07
N GLU A 190 6.95 -19.53 -0.45
CA GLU A 190 7.20 -20.11 -1.79
C GLU A 190 6.71 -19.18 -2.89
N ASP A 191 7.52 -19.01 -3.95
CA ASP A 191 7.22 -18.17 -5.10
C ASP A 191 6.67 -16.78 -4.75
N ASN A 192 7.15 -16.18 -3.66
CA ASN A 192 6.65 -14.89 -3.15
C ASN A 192 6.85 -13.75 -4.17
N VAL A 193 5.99 -12.74 -4.07
CA VAL A 193 6.04 -11.56 -4.98
C VAL A 193 7.33 -10.76 -4.88
N LEU A 194 8.01 -10.80 -3.74
CA LEU A 194 9.30 -10.12 -3.54
C LEU A 194 10.46 -10.81 -4.28
N GLY A 195 10.28 -12.07 -4.71
CA GLY A 195 11.30 -12.85 -5.41
C GLY A 195 12.40 -13.37 -4.51
N TYR A 196 12.15 -13.46 -3.22
CA TYR A 196 13.13 -13.96 -2.27
C TYR A 196 13.15 -15.48 -2.30
N GLU A 197 14.29 -16.07 -1.94
CA GLU A 197 14.39 -17.50 -1.75
C GLU A 197 13.44 -17.94 -0.62
N PRO A 198 12.58 -18.95 -0.86
CA PRO A 198 11.65 -19.43 0.16
C PRO A 198 12.36 -19.93 1.41
N GLY A 199 11.77 -19.68 2.58
CA GLY A 199 12.33 -20.14 3.86
C GLY A 199 13.47 -19.28 4.41
N VAL A 200 13.94 -18.25 3.69
CA VAL A 200 14.96 -17.33 4.20
C VAL A 200 14.36 -16.44 5.30
N PRO A 201 14.96 -16.40 6.51
CA PRO A 201 14.55 -15.48 7.57
C PRO A 201 15.01 -14.05 7.25
N ILE A 202 14.08 -13.12 7.40
CA ILE A 202 14.28 -11.68 7.26
C ILE A 202 14.06 -11.06 8.64
N ASP A 203 15.08 -10.41 9.20
CA ASP A 203 15.05 -9.96 10.59
C ASP A 203 14.90 -8.44 10.73
N TYR A 204 15.34 -7.68 9.73
CA TYR A 204 15.44 -6.21 9.77
C TYR A 204 14.51 -5.54 8.78
N ALA A 205 13.29 -6.04 8.63
CA ALA A 205 12.31 -5.41 7.76
C ALA A 205 11.72 -4.15 8.40
N VAL A 206 11.68 -3.07 7.64
CA VAL A 206 11.04 -1.82 8.00
C VAL A 206 10.15 -1.43 6.85
N GLN A 207 8.87 -1.24 7.14
CA GLN A 207 7.94 -0.62 6.21
C GLN A 207 7.75 0.84 6.59
N ASP A 208 7.57 1.66 5.56
CA ASP A 208 7.07 3.01 5.68
C ASP A 208 6.05 3.26 4.56
N GLY A 209 5.09 4.14 4.81
CA GLY A 209 4.09 4.49 3.81
C GLY A 209 2.88 5.19 4.41
N TYR A 210 1.96 5.56 3.53
CA TYR A 210 0.68 6.13 3.91
C TYR A 210 -0.38 5.03 3.92
N TRP A 211 -0.99 4.85 5.09
CA TRP A 211 -1.92 3.76 5.34
C TRP A 211 -3.19 4.27 5.99
N VAL A 212 -4.34 3.90 5.42
CA VAL A 212 -5.64 4.39 5.88
C VAL A 212 -6.47 3.23 6.40
N MET A 213 -6.94 3.32 7.64
CA MET A 213 -7.89 2.38 8.23
C MET A 213 -9.28 2.98 8.25
N LEU A 214 -10.20 2.38 7.50
CA LEU A 214 -11.60 2.79 7.51
C LEU A 214 -12.34 2.13 8.67
N ASN A 215 -13.23 2.89 9.30
CA ASN A 215 -14.21 2.32 10.23
C ASN A 215 -15.16 1.36 9.48
N PRO A 216 -15.78 0.40 10.19
CA PRO A 216 -16.75 -0.49 9.57
C PRO A 216 -17.86 0.27 8.86
N LEU A 217 -18.11 -0.14 7.63
CA LEU A 217 -19.09 0.46 6.74
C LEU A 217 -20.48 -0.12 7.00
N ARG A 218 -21.51 0.65 6.65
CA ARG A 218 -22.89 0.15 6.60
C ARG A 218 -23.06 -0.75 5.37
N PRO A 219 -24.08 -1.63 5.32
CA PRO A 219 -24.38 -2.37 4.11
C PRO A 219 -24.59 -1.47 2.89
N GLY A 220 -24.00 -1.85 1.76
CA GLY A 220 -24.09 -1.12 0.50
C GLY A 220 -22.86 -1.31 -0.39
N ASP A 221 -22.90 -0.67 -1.55
CA ASP A 221 -21.82 -0.69 -2.52
C ASP A 221 -21.05 0.63 -2.49
N TYR A 222 -19.72 0.51 -2.54
CA TYR A 222 -18.77 1.61 -2.45
C TYR A 222 -17.73 1.49 -3.55
N THR A 223 -17.32 2.61 -4.12
CA THR A 223 -16.14 2.70 -4.98
C THR A 223 -15.11 3.56 -4.28
N PHE A 224 -13.96 2.98 -3.96
CA PHE A 224 -12.80 3.68 -3.41
C PHE A 224 -11.79 3.95 -4.52
N HIS A 225 -11.27 5.17 -4.58
CA HIS A 225 -10.14 5.51 -5.42
C HIS A 225 -8.99 5.99 -4.54
N PHE A 226 -7.85 5.32 -4.66
CA PHE A 226 -6.68 5.65 -3.88
C PHE A 226 -5.37 5.45 -4.61
N GLY A 227 -4.37 6.22 -4.22
CA GLY A 227 -3.09 6.20 -4.89
C GLY A 227 -2.20 7.36 -4.48
N ALA A 228 -1.02 7.41 -5.06
CA ALA A 228 -0.06 8.49 -4.88
C ALA A 228 1.03 8.41 -5.95
N THR A 229 1.83 9.47 -6.07
CA THR A 229 3.00 9.54 -6.94
C THR A 229 4.24 9.91 -6.13
N GLY A 230 5.40 9.38 -6.49
CA GLY A 230 6.70 9.74 -5.92
C GLY A 230 7.79 9.79 -6.98
N ASP A 231 9.00 10.15 -6.56
CA ASP A 231 10.13 10.36 -7.46
C ASP A 231 11.46 10.05 -6.75
N TYR A 232 12.02 8.88 -7.04
CA TYR A 232 13.27 8.41 -6.43
C TYR A 232 14.45 9.37 -6.63
N SER A 233 14.45 10.19 -7.67
CA SER A 233 15.51 11.19 -7.89
C SER A 233 15.54 12.30 -6.84
N LYS A 234 14.49 12.40 -6.01
CA LYS A 234 14.36 13.38 -4.92
C LYS A 234 14.73 12.83 -3.55
N MET A 235 15.24 11.59 -3.48
CA MET A 235 15.72 11.04 -2.22
C MET A 235 16.83 11.91 -1.65
N LYS A 236 16.86 12.03 -0.33
CA LYS A 236 17.95 12.69 0.40
C LYS A 236 18.87 11.62 0.95
N VAL A 237 20.16 11.78 0.75
CA VAL A 237 21.15 10.76 1.15
C VAL A 237 21.40 10.83 2.65
N ASP A 238 21.74 12.00 3.19
CA ASP A 238 21.92 12.22 4.64
C ASP A 238 20.58 12.10 5.38
N GLN A 239 20.29 10.91 5.88
CA GLN A 239 19.07 10.57 6.63
C GLN A 239 19.26 10.79 8.13
N ASN A 240 20.49 10.67 8.62
CA ASN A 240 20.81 10.83 10.04
C ASN A 240 21.07 12.29 10.46
N GLY A 241 21.26 13.20 9.49
CA GLY A 241 21.44 14.64 9.66
C GLY A 241 22.84 15.04 10.15
N ASN A 242 23.85 14.18 10.00
CA ASN A 242 25.21 14.43 10.47
C ASN A 242 26.06 15.26 9.48
N GLY A 243 25.53 15.52 8.27
CA GLY A 243 26.19 16.27 7.21
C GLY A 243 27.22 15.47 6.40
N ILE A 244 27.24 14.15 6.52
CA ILE A 244 28.11 13.24 5.77
C ILE A 244 27.21 12.30 4.97
N GLU A 245 27.09 12.55 3.67
CA GLU A 245 26.25 11.72 2.80
C GLU A 245 26.90 10.34 2.55
N GLY A 246 26.12 9.28 2.73
CA GLY A 246 26.51 7.92 2.31
C GLY A 246 27.43 7.22 3.30
N ASP A 247 27.47 7.68 4.55
CA ASP A 247 28.40 7.15 5.56
C ASP A 247 27.88 5.89 6.28
N THR A 248 26.60 5.59 6.11
CA THR A 248 25.96 4.31 6.50
C THR A 248 25.64 3.46 5.28
N LEU A 249 25.36 2.16 5.50
CA LEU A 249 24.99 1.26 4.40
C LEU A 249 23.62 1.62 3.82
N GLY A 250 22.68 2.09 4.67
CA GLY A 250 21.38 2.58 4.24
C GLY A 250 21.51 3.81 3.34
N GLU A 251 22.36 4.76 3.72
CA GLU A 251 22.62 5.95 2.91
C GLU A 251 23.37 5.64 1.61
N GLN A 252 24.31 4.70 1.64
CA GLN A 252 24.97 4.22 0.43
C GLN A 252 23.96 3.59 -0.54
N LEU A 253 22.98 2.81 -0.05
CA LEU A 253 21.90 2.29 -0.90
C LEU A 253 21.09 3.43 -1.53
N ILE A 254 20.79 4.48 -0.77
CA ILE A 254 20.04 5.63 -1.29
C ILE A 254 20.85 6.30 -2.42
N GLN A 255 22.14 6.52 -2.19
CA GLN A 255 23.06 7.08 -3.20
C GLN A 255 23.10 6.21 -4.46
N ASP A 256 23.26 4.90 -4.32
CA ASP A 256 23.32 3.95 -5.45
C ASP A 256 22.05 4.03 -6.32
N VAL A 257 20.88 4.26 -5.70
CA VAL A 257 19.60 4.36 -6.43
C VAL A 257 19.49 5.68 -7.17
N ILE A 258 19.93 6.78 -6.57
CA ILE A 258 20.00 8.09 -7.23
C ILE A 258 20.93 8.00 -8.44
N ASP A 259 22.12 7.42 -8.26
CA ASP A 259 23.12 7.24 -9.30
C ASP A 259 22.60 6.34 -10.43
N PHE A 260 21.90 5.24 -10.10
CA PHE A 260 21.26 4.38 -11.09
C PHE A 260 20.36 5.16 -12.05
N PHE A 261 19.48 6.03 -11.54
CA PHE A 261 18.60 6.82 -12.39
C PHE A 261 19.32 7.94 -13.15
N ALA A 262 20.37 8.52 -12.56
CA ALA A 262 21.20 9.50 -13.23
C ALA A 262 21.98 8.88 -14.42
N GLU A 263 22.48 7.67 -14.25
CA GLU A 263 23.22 6.91 -15.27
C GLU A 263 22.33 6.25 -16.31
N ASN A 264 21.06 5.98 -15.97
CA ASN A 264 20.12 5.28 -16.82
C ASN A 264 18.84 6.12 -17.09
N PRO A 265 18.95 7.25 -17.79
CA PRO A 265 17.84 8.18 -18.02
C PRO A 265 16.70 7.59 -18.87
N GLN A 266 16.88 6.41 -19.47
CA GLN A 266 15.82 5.65 -20.12
C GLN A 266 14.78 5.09 -19.13
N TYR A 267 15.11 5.00 -17.83
CA TYR A 267 14.19 4.57 -16.79
C TYR A 267 13.57 5.77 -16.07
N SER A 268 12.28 5.67 -15.80
CA SER A 268 11.57 6.68 -15.01
C SER A 268 11.95 6.55 -13.53
N SER A 269 12.47 7.63 -12.94
CA SER A 269 12.61 7.76 -11.48
C SER A 269 11.26 7.96 -10.77
N THR A 270 10.22 8.30 -11.53
CA THR A 270 8.88 8.51 -10.98
C THR A 270 8.11 7.20 -10.84
N PHE A 271 7.40 7.08 -9.73
CA PHE A 271 6.56 5.93 -9.41
C PHE A 271 5.15 6.38 -9.01
N TYR A 272 4.17 5.49 -9.18
CA TYR A 272 2.80 5.79 -8.81
C TYR A 272 1.97 4.55 -8.48
N GLN A 273 0.93 4.76 -7.70
CA GLN A 273 -0.15 3.81 -7.40
C GLN A 273 -1.46 4.50 -7.78
N ASP A 274 -2.34 3.83 -8.51
CA ASP A 274 -3.68 4.32 -8.85
C ASP A 274 -4.70 3.17 -8.85
N ILE A 275 -5.40 3.00 -7.75
CA ILE A 275 -6.22 1.81 -7.48
C ILE A 275 -7.68 2.20 -7.31
N THR A 276 -8.53 1.47 -8.02
CA THR A 276 -9.98 1.49 -7.83
C THR A 276 -10.42 0.20 -7.15
N TYR A 277 -11.19 0.32 -6.07
CA TYR A 277 -11.82 -0.80 -5.39
C TYR A 277 -13.34 -0.65 -5.39
N HIS A 278 -14.03 -1.67 -5.89
CA HIS A 278 -15.46 -1.87 -5.68
C HIS A 278 -15.66 -2.77 -4.47
N VAL A 279 -16.25 -2.22 -3.43
CA VAL A 279 -16.49 -2.91 -2.17
C VAL A 279 -17.98 -3.05 -1.95
N THR A 280 -18.44 -4.29 -1.90
CA THR A 280 -19.80 -4.63 -1.48
C THR A 280 -19.79 -5.05 -0.02
N VAL A 281 -20.57 -4.35 0.80
CA VAL A 281 -20.70 -4.62 2.23
C VAL A 281 -22.03 -5.31 2.48
N VAL A 282 -21.99 -6.54 2.97
CA VAL A 282 -23.18 -7.33 3.28
C VAL A 282 -23.29 -7.63 4.78
N PRO A 283 -24.50 -7.80 5.33
CA PRO A 283 -24.64 -8.36 6.67
C PRO A 283 -23.91 -9.71 6.77
N GLN A 284 -23.32 -10.02 7.91
CA GLN A 284 -22.53 -11.25 8.08
C GLN A 284 -23.32 -12.53 7.75
N SER A 285 -24.64 -12.54 8.03
CA SER A 285 -25.55 -13.64 7.67
C SER A 285 -25.74 -13.86 6.16
N LYS A 286 -25.26 -12.93 5.33
CA LYS A 286 -25.35 -12.94 3.86
C LYS A 286 -23.98 -13.05 3.19
N MET A 287 -22.91 -13.26 3.97
CA MET A 287 -21.60 -13.53 3.38
C MET A 287 -21.70 -14.79 2.51
N PRO A 288 -21.08 -14.79 1.32
CA PRO A 288 -20.94 -16.01 0.54
C PRO A 288 -20.30 -17.08 1.42
N THR A 289 -20.96 -18.22 1.58
CA THR A 289 -20.32 -19.37 2.21
C THR A 289 -19.10 -19.74 1.38
N GLN A 290 -17.90 -19.51 1.91
CA GLN A 290 -16.74 -20.27 1.46
C GLN A 290 -17.10 -21.73 1.73
N ASN A 291 -17.29 -22.50 0.66
CA ASN A 291 -17.33 -23.95 0.81
C ASN A 291 -15.97 -24.33 1.38
N LEU A 292 -15.92 -24.61 2.68
CA LEU A 292 -14.78 -25.27 3.30
C LEU A 292 -14.58 -26.56 2.52
N ASP A 293 -13.48 -26.62 1.77
CA ASP A 293 -13.06 -27.85 1.13
C ASP A 293 -12.59 -28.82 2.21
N ILE A 294 -13.54 -29.55 2.78
CA ILE A 294 -13.34 -30.60 3.78
C ILE A 294 -12.70 -31.85 3.20
N SER A 295 -12.31 -31.87 1.91
CA SER A 295 -11.57 -32.99 1.31
C SER A 295 -10.19 -33.20 1.95
N ALA A 296 -9.60 -32.17 2.56
CA ALA A 296 -8.35 -32.26 3.30
C ALA A 296 -8.47 -32.90 4.70
N LEU A 297 -9.70 -33.08 5.23
CA LEU A 297 -9.95 -33.73 6.53
C LEU A 297 -10.30 -35.23 6.40
N ALA A 298 -10.34 -35.77 5.19
CA ALA A 298 -10.68 -37.17 4.94
C ALA A 298 -9.47 -38.13 4.85
N SER A 299 -8.26 -37.67 5.17
CA SER A 299 -7.01 -38.46 5.09
C SER A 299 -6.31 -38.69 6.44
N VAL A 300 -7.07 -38.77 7.55
CA VAL A 300 -6.57 -39.23 8.86
C VAL A 300 -7.22 -40.56 9.25
#